data_AF-L8J7W4-F1
#
_entry.id   AF-L8J7W4-F1
#
_cell.length_a   1.000
_cell.length_b   1.000
_cell.length_c   1.000
_cell.angle_alpha   90.00
_cell.angle_beta   90.00
_cell.angle_gamma   90.00
#
_symmetry.space_group_name_H-M   'P 1'
#
loop_
_entity.id
_entity.type
_entity.pdbx_description
1 polymer ?
#
loop_
_entity_poly.entity_id
_entity_poly.type
_entity_poly.pdbx_seq_one_letter_code
_entity_poly.pdbx_strand_id
1 'polypeptide(L)' 'MKILFDTKGRNNRFKVVKKNQHYYLYERKFGFFWLSDGNTYESKQDATHAIPF' A
#
# COMPACT_ATOMS: atom_id res chain seq x y z
N MET A 1 -24.75 8.91 22.80
CA MET A 1 -23.28 8.91 22.64
C MET A 1 -22.95 9.04 21.16
N LYS A 2 -22.50 10.22 20.70
CA LYS A 2 -22.01 10.42 19.33
C LYS A 2 -20.57 9.89 19.29
N ILE A 3 -20.37 8.73 18.68
CA ILE A 3 -19.02 8.24 18.40
C ILE A 3 -18.50 9.09 17.22
N LEU A 4 -17.81 10.19 17.56
CA LEU A 4 -17.01 10.95 16.62
C LEU A 4 -15.78 10.11 16.32
N PHE A 5 -15.85 9.28 15.26
CA PHE A 5 -14.65 8.68 14.69
C PHE A 5 -13.85 9.80 14.02
N ASP A 6 -13.04 10.49 14.82
CA ASP A 6 -11.99 11.37 14.33
C ASP A 6 -10.92 10.47 13.69
N THR A 7 -11.12 10.06 12.44
CA THR A 7 -10.12 9.29 11.67
C THR A 7 -8.98 10.18 11.18
N LYS A 8 -8.59 11.19 11.96
CA LYS A 8 -7.33 11.93 11.81
C LYS A 8 -6.19 10.97 12.16
N GLY A 9 -5.77 10.14 11.21
CA GLY A 9 -4.61 9.29 11.39
C GLY A 9 -4.77 7.82 11.02
N ARG A 10 -5.61 7.48 10.02
CA ARG A 10 -5.26 6.30 9.21
C ARG A 10 -4.01 6.68 8.42
N ASN A 11 -2.84 6.54 9.04
CA ASN A 11 -1.58 6.53 8.34
C ASN A 11 -1.70 5.43 7.28
N ASN A 12 -1.90 5.83 6.03
CA ASN A 12 -1.89 4.91 4.90
C ASN A 12 -0.49 4.30 4.89
N ARG A 13 -0.36 3.09 5.43
CA ARG A 13 0.90 2.37 5.39
C ARG A 13 0.96 1.64 4.07
N PHE A 14 2.04 1.88 3.35
CA PHE A 14 2.35 1.18 2.12
C PHE A 14 3.62 0.36 2.34
N LYS A 15 3.74 -0.75 1.64
CA LYS A 15 4.99 -1.52 1.57
C LYS A 15 5.17 -2.01 0.15
N VAL A 16 6.41 -2.10 -0.31
CA VAL A 16 6.76 -2.69 -1.60
C VAL A 16 7.26 -4.11 -1.35
N VAL A 17 6.69 -5.07 -2.07
CA VAL A 17 6.98 -6.50 -1.96
C VAL A 17 7.51 -7.01 -3.30
N LYS A 18 8.55 -7.85 -3.26
CA LYS A 18 9.04 -8.54 -4.45
C LYS A 18 8.18 -9.80 -4.67
N LYS A 19 7.44 -9.87 -5.78
CA LYS A 19 6.56 -11.01 -6.10
C LYS A 19 7.34 -12.13 -6.78
N ASN A 20 8.16 -11.78 -7.76
CA ASN A 20 8.98 -12.71 -8.55
C ASN A 20 10.40 -12.12 -8.74
N GLN A 21 11.31 -12.88 -9.36
CA GLN A 21 12.70 -12.45 -9.57
C GLN A 21 12.81 -11.07 -10.26
N HIS A 22 11.84 -10.72 -11.10
CA HIS A 22 11.82 -9.49 -11.91
C HIS A 22 10.70 -8.50 -11.57
N TYR A 23 9.78 -8.82 -10.66
CA TYR A 23 8.58 -7.99 -10.43
C TYR A 23 8.36 -7.61 -8.97
N TYR A 24 7.95 -6.37 -8.77
CA TYR A 24 7.57 -5.74 -7.52
C TYR A 24 6.10 -5.34 -7.57
N LEU A 25 5.48 -5.25 -6.42
CA LEU A 25 4.15 -4.67 -6.24
C LEU A 25 4.14 -3.89 -4.94
N TYR A 26 3.27 -2.90 -4.83
CA TYR A 26 3.05 -2.26 -3.55
C TYR A 26 1.70 -2.72 -2.97
N GLU A 27 1.65 -2.81 -1.65
CA GLU A 27 0.45 -3.14 -0.90
C GLU A 27 0.10 -2.00 0.06
N ARG A 28 -1.18 -1.67 0.15
CA ARG A 28 -1.74 -0.71 1.10
C ARG A 28 -2.35 -1.45 2.28
N LYS A 29 -2.09 -0.96 3.48
CA LYS A 29 -2.67 -1.51 4.71
C LYS A 29 -4.11 -1.04 4.89
N PHE A 30 -5.03 -1.99 4.97
CA PHE A 30 -6.44 -1.78 5.30
C PHE A 30 -6.79 -2.58 6.56
N GLY A 31 -6.77 -1.90 7.71
CA GLY A 31 -6.97 -2.54 9.01
C GLY A 31 -5.89 -3.58 9.28
N PHE A 32 -6.27 -4.87 9.30
CA PHE A 32 -5.37 -6.01 9.52
C PHE A 32 -4.86 -6.65 8.22
N PHE A 33 -5.38 -6.26 7.05
CA PHE A 33 -5.03 -6.84 5.77
C PHE A 33 -4.14 -5.92 4.94
N TRP A 34 -3.38 -6.52 4.03
CA TRP A 34 -2.63 -5.83 3.00
C TRP A 34 -3.30 -6.10 1.66
N LEU A 35 -3.60 -5.04 0.92
CA LEU A 35 -4.21 -5.12 -0.40
C LEU A 35 -3.21 -4.59 -1.43
N SER A 36 -2.88 -5.43 -2.41
CA SER A 36 -2.15 -5.02 -3.60
C SER A 36 -3.05 -4.17 -4.50
N ASP A 37 -2.45 -3.26 -5.25
CA ASP A 37 -3.11 -2.48 -6.30
C ASP A 37 -3.41 -3.29 -7.57
N GLY A 38 -2.95 -4.55 -7.64
CA GLY A 38 -3.15 -5.45 -8.78
C GLY A 38 -2.13 -5.27 -9.90
N ASN A 39 -1.23 -4.28 -9.80
CA ASN A 39 -0.19 -4.05 -10.80
C ASN A 39 1.13 -4.72 -10.39
N THR A 40 1.98 -4.95 -11.38
CA THR A 40 3.35 -5.38 -11.20
C THR A 40 4.30 -4.42 -11.89
N TYR A 41 5.38 -4.11 -11.21
CA TYR A 41 6.41 -3.15 -11.60
C TYR A 41 7.74 -3.87 -11.79
N GLU A 42 8.53 -3.47 -12.77
CA GLU A 42 9.83 -4.11 -13.05
C GLU A 42 10.89 -3.73 -12.00
N SER A 43 10.76 -2.54 -11.40
CA SER A 43 11.67 -2.07 -10.37
C SER A 43 10.95 -1.69 -9.07
N LYS A 44 11.72 -1.73 -7.97
CA LYS A 44 11.24 -1.27 -6.66
C LYS A 44 10.93 0.23 -6.67
N GLN A 45 11.66 1.01 -7.48
CA GLN A 45 11.45 2.45 -7.63
C GLN A 45 10.11 2.74 -8.29
N ASP A 46 9.79 2.07 -9.39
CA ASP A 46 8.50 2.25 -10.07
C ASP A 46 7.32 1.94 -9.15
N ALA A 47 7.41 0.83 -8.40
CA ALA A 47 6.41 0.47 -7.41
C ALA A 47 6.27 1.52 -6.29
N THR A 48 7.34 2.22 -5.92
CA THR A 48 7.31 3.27 -4.91
C THR A 48 6.70 4.56 -5.45
N HIS A 49 7.04 4.93 -6.70
CA HIS A 49 6.52 6.13 -7.35
C HIS A 49 5.03 6.02 -7.70
N ALA A 50 4.52 4.81 -7.88
CA ALA A 50 3.11 4.56 -8.14
C ALA A 50 2.22 4.66 -6.88
N ILE A 51 2.79 4.82 -5.68
CA ILE A 51 2.03 4.94 -4.43
C ILE A 51 1.33 6.32 -4.39
N PRO A 52 -0.01 6.38 -4.27
CA PRO A 52 -0.72 7.65 -4.10
C PRO A 52 -0.54 8.17 -2.67
N PHE A 53 0.18 9.27 -2.50
CA PHE A 53 0.46 9.94 -1.22
C PHE A 53 -0.80 10.50 -0.54
#